data_AF-G4U4T2-F1
#
_entry.id   AF-G4U4T2-F1
#
_cell.length_a   1.000
_cell.length_b   1.000
_cell.length_c   1.000
_cell.angle_alpha   90.00
_cell.angle_beta   90.00
_cell.angle_gamma   90.00
#
_symmetry.space_group_name_H-M   'P 1'
#
loop_
_entity.id
_entity.type
_entity.pdbx_description
1 polymer ?
#
loop_
_entity_poly.entity_id
_entity_poly.type
_entity_poly.pdbx_seq_one_letter_code
_entity_poly.pdbx_strand_id
1 'polypeptide(L)'
;MFYRRHYGQRTGPKARQGRAPPRNPQNDRFQTPRRLHAFNKSCTIQVIFQRKERTMQSMTLEQLRTASEAGGVSSVTLKGQGGAFLVQIATRNGSGAVLAKARSSEPRRFGNPATAMNVLRDVGITIGQFDASEWNPAEREPVERSSDNRAQALRKAHEAAAYNEWLAAEIQESIDDPRPNISHDDVMAEMDADIAALMAEHKPAARKRA
;
A
#
# COMPACT_ATOMS: atom_id res chain seq x y z
N MET A 1 -16.82 -13.53 43.42
CA MET A 1 -15.45 -13.76 43.92
C MET A 1 -14.46 -13.40 42.83
N PHE A 2 -13.52 -12.53 43.17
CA PHE A 2 -12.52 -11.93 42.30
C PHE A 2 -11.41 -12.92 41.95
N TYR A 3 -10.97 -12.98 40.69
CA TYR A 3 -9.62 -13.49 40.37
C TYR A 3 -8.68 -12.32 40.15
N ARG A 4 -7.78 -12.14 41.12
CA ARG A 4 -6.74 -11.12 41.19
C ARG A 4 -5.42 -11.74 40.75
N ARG A 5 -4.69 -11.02 39.89
CA ARG A 5 -3.32 -11.31 39.45
C ARG A 5 -2.37 -11.53 40.63
N HIS A 6 -1.52 -12.55 40.54
CA HIS A 6 -0.30 -12.64 41.35
C HIS A 6 0.93 -12.34 40.48
N TYR A 7 1.63 -11.27 40.83
CA TYR A 7 2.97 -10.95 40.34
C TYR A 7 4.01 -11.72 41.16
N GLY A 8 4.89 -12.45 40.48
CA GLY A 8 6.08 -13.06 41.07
C GLY A 8 7.27 -12.10 41.03
N GLN A 9 7.82 -11.82 42.22
CA GLN A 9 9.10 -11.15 42.47
C GLN A 9 10.12 -12.22 42.90
N ARG A 10 11.31 -12.24 42.29
CA ARG A 10 12.61 -12.80 42.74
C ARG A 10 13.58 -12.53 41.58
N THR A 11 14.85 -12.11 41.67
CA THR A 11 15.84 -11.80 42.73
C THR A 11 17.02 -11.13 41.97
N GLY A 12 17.79 -10.24 42.62
CA GLY A 12 19.03 -9.66 42.05
C GLY A 12 20.15 -10.70 41.79
N PRO A 13 21.35 -10.29 41.30
CA PRO A 13 22.20 -9.33 42.02
C PRO A 13 22.99 -8.30 41.18
N LYS A 14 23.58 -7.36 41.93
CA LYS A 14 24.51 -6.27 41.57
C LYS A 14 25.81 -6.76 40.90
N ALA A 15 26.43 -5.94 40.04
CA ALA A 15 27.69 -5.21 40.33
C ALA A 15 28.49 -4.75 39.08
N ARG A 16 29.11 -3.56 39.24
CA ARG A 16 30.38 -3.05 38.67
C ARG A 16 30.45 -2.41 37.27
N GLN A 17 30.37 -1.07 37.31
CA GLN A 17 31.37 -0.09 36.86
C GLN A 17 32.59 -0.57 36.04
N GLY A 18 32.81 0.07 34.88
CA GLY A 18 34.08 0.15 34.14
C GLY A 18 33.93 1.05 32.91
N ARG A 19 34.15 2.37 33.06
CA ARG A 19 35.32 3.14 32.56
C ARG A 19 35.29 3.49 31.06
N ALA A 20 35.02 4.77 30.78
CA ALA A 20 35.15 5.40 29.46
C ALA A 20 36.63 5.53 29.04
N PRO A 21 36.96 5.45 27.74
CA PRO A 21 38.31 5.70 27.24
C PRO A 21 38.61 7.21 27.10
N PRO A 22 39.84 7.66 27.42
CA PRO A 22 40.22 9.07 27.32
C PRO A 22 40.60 9.51 25.89
N ARG A 23 40.34 10.78 25.58
CA ARG A 23 40.84 11.51 24.40
C ARG A 23 42.34 11.78 24.54
N ASN A 24 43.09 11.61 23.45
CA ASN A 24 44.49 12.02 23.34
C ASN A 24 44.63 13.15 22.30
N PRO A 25 45.12 14.35 22.66
CA PRO A 25 45.47 15.40 21.73
C PRO A 25 47.01 15.55 21.56
N GLN A 26 47.43 15.99 20.36
CA GLN A 26 48.74 16.59 20.01
C GLN A 26 49.94 15.68 19.69
N ASN A 27 50.20 15.51 18.38
CA ASN A 27 51.47 15.63 17.63
C ASN A 27 51.21 14.99 16.24
N ASP A 28 51.56 15.52 15.07
CA ASP A 28 52.67 16.39 14.70
C ASP A 28 52.26 17.31 13.54
N ARG A 29 52.63 18.58 13.67
CA ARG A 29 52.94 19.44 12.50
C ARG A 29 54.21 18.87 11.88
N PHE A 30 54.33 18.80 10.56
CA PHE A 30 55.47 19.32 9.78
C PHE A 30 55.36 18.88 8.30
N GLN A 31 55.36 19.89 7.42
CA GLN A 31 56.05 19.93 6.12
C GLN A 31 55.51 19.11 4.92
N THR A 32 54.81 19.82 4.04
CA THR A 32 55.03 19.74 2.56
C THR A 32 56.33 20.50 2.19
N PRO A 33 56.86 20.49 0.94
CA PRO A 33 56.55 19.72 -0.28
C PRO A 33 57.82 19.15 -1.01
N ARG A 34 57.66 18.30 -2.04
CA ARG A 34 58.29 18.43 -3.39
C ARG A 34 58.34 17.12 -4.21
N ARG A 35 58.11 17.34 -5.51
CA ARG A 35 58.67 16.67 -6.71
C ARG A 35 58.11 15.34 -7.22
N LEU A 36 57.33 15.51 -8.30
CA LEU A 36 57.58 14.99 -9.65
C LEU A 36 58.14 13.56 -9.77
N HIS A 37 57.26 12.62 -10.13
CA HIS A 37 57.59 11.65 -11.17
C HIS A 37 56.52 11.70 -12.26
N ALA A 38 56.99 12.04 -13.46
CA ALA A 38 56.27 11.85 -14.70
C ALA A 38 56.04 10.35 -14.93
N PHE A 39 54.79 9.97 -15.17
CA PHE A 39 54.47 8.73 -15.87
C PHE A 39 53.45 9.07 -16.95
N ASN A 40 53.92 9.09 -18.19
CA ASN A 40 53.16 9.52 -19.35
C ASN A 40 52.76 8.29 -20.16
N LYS A 41 51.52 8.32 -20.65
CA LYS A 41 50.94 7.55 -21.78
C LYS A 41 50.67 6.06 -21.53
N SER A 42 49.40 5.68 -21.46
CA SER A 42 48.67 5.18 -22.65
C SER A 42 47.25 4.72 -22.31
N CYS A 43 46.39 4.80 -23.32
CA CYS A 43 45.07 4.15 -23.43
C CYS A 43 43.87 4.83 -22.74
N THR A 44 43.49 5.96 -23.32
CA THR A 44 42.09 6.28 -23.65
C THR A 44 41.24 5.03 -23.93
N ILE A 45 40.35 4.67 -23.01
CA ILE A 45 38.92 4.34 -23.24
C ILE A 45 38.20 4.86 -21.99
N GLN A 46 38.16 6.18 -21.88
CA GLN A 46 37.17 6.85 -21.08
C GLN A 46 35.86 6.68 -21.87
N VAL A 47 35.14 5.56 -21.67
CA VAL A 47 33.71 5.54 -22.01
C VAL A 47 33.05 6.43 -20.98
N ILE A 48 33.16 7.73 -21.23
CA ILE A 48 32.19 8.72 -20.82
C ILE A 48 30.89 8.15 -21.38
N PHE A 49 30.16 7.39 -20.56
CA PHE A 49 28.75 7.14 -20.76
C PHE A 49 28.11 8.52 -20.66
N GLN A 50 28.15 9.20 -21.80
CA GLN A 50 27.59 10.52 -22.01
C GLN A 50 26.18 10.43 -21.48
N ARG A 51 25.98 10.99 -20.29
CA ARG A 51 24.68 11.39 -19.75
C ARG A 51 24.21 12.55 -20.63
N LYS A 52 24.02 12.25 -21.92
CA LYS A 52 23.30 13.10 -22.84
C LYS A 52 21.93 13.16 -22.22
N GLU A 53 21.55 14.34 -21.76
CA GLU A 53 20.16 14.67 -21.49
C GLU A 53 19.45 14.54 -22.84
N ARG A 54 19.10 13.29 -23.17
CA ARG A 54 18.30 12.96 -24.34
C ARG A 54 16.96 13.60 -24.06
N THR A 55 16.46 14.38 -25.00
CA THR A 55 15.06 14.79 -25.00
C THR A 55 14.22 13.52 -24.88
N MET A 56 13.68 13.28 -23.68
CA MET A 56 12.90 12.08 -23.43
C MET A 56 11.51 12.32 -23.98
N GLN A 57 11.17 11.58 -25.03
CA GLN A 57 9.85 11.62 -25.60
C GLN A 57 8.90 10.74 -24.79
N SER A 58 7.62 11.06 -24.82
CA SER A 58 6.58 10.13 -24.36
C SER A 58 6.10 9.30 -25.55
N MET A 59 5.86 8.00 -25.33
CA MET A 59 5.39 7.09 -26.36
C MET A 59 4.27 6.21 -25.82
N THR A 60 3.20 6.02 -26.57
CA THR A 60 2.09 5.13 -26.20
C THR A 60 2.42 3.66 -26.47
N LEU A 61 1.59 2.75 -25.95
CA LEU A 61 1.80 1.32 -26.16
C LEU A 61 1.74 0.91 -27.65
N GLU A 62 0.80 1.47 -28.41
CA GLU A 62 0.68 1.22 -29.84
C GLU A 62 1.91 1.73 -30.61
N GLN A 63 2.42 2.92 -30.25
CA GLN A 63 3.66 3.44 -30.83
C GLN A 63 4.86 2.55 -30.51
N LEU A 64 4.94 2.01 -29.29
CA LEU A 64 5.99 1.06 -28.91
C LEU A 64 5.87 -0.23 -29.70
N ARG A 65 4.65 -0.71 -29.93
CA ARG A 65 4.39 -1.89 -30.75
C ARG A 65 4.84 -1.72 -32.18
N THR A 66 4.39 -0.65 -32.85
CA THR A 66 4.83 -0.34 -34.21
C THR A 66 6.36 -0.18 -34.28
N ALA A 67 6.97 0.48 -33.29
CA ALA A 67 8.42 0.66 -33.25
C ALA A 67 9.18 -0.66 -33.02
N SER A 68 8.63 -1.57 -32.20
CA SER A 68 9.20 -2.90 -31.95
C SER A 68 9.11 -3.78 -33.20
N GLU A 69 7.94 -3.84 -33.84
CA GLU A 69 7.70 -4.58 -35.09
C GLU A 69 8.59 -4.07 -36.24
N ALA A 70 8.83 -2.76 -36.30
CA ALA A 70 9.74 -2.14 -37.26
C ALA A 70 11.24 -2.26 -36.89
N GLY A 71 11.60 -2.86 -35.74
CA GLY A 71 12.99 -2.99 -35.28
C GLY A 71 13.66 -1.67 -34.85
N GLY A 72 12.84 -0.65 -34.56
CA GLY A 72 13.25 0.69 -34.12
C GLY A 72 13.62 0.78 -32.64
N VAL A 73 13.28 -0.22 -31.84
CA VAL A 73 13.65 -0.33 -30.42
C VAL A 73 15.04 -0.98 -30.29
N SER A 74 15.95 -0.33 -29.58
CA SER A 74 17.32 -0.85 -29.35
C SER A 74 17.47 -1.51 -27.98
N SER A 75 16.89 -0.92 -26.94
CA SER A 75 16.83 -1.54 -25.61
C SER A 75 15.66 -0.98 -24.81
N VAL A 76 15.23 -1.75 -23.81
CA VAL A 76 14.22 -1.33 -22.84
C VAL A 76 14.78 -1.52 -21.45
N THR A 77 14.57 -0.52 -20.60
CA THR A 77 14.97 -0.53 -19.19
C THR A 77 13.74 -0.31 -18.33
N LEU A 78 13.43 -1.28 -17.48
CA LEU A 78 12.46 -1.14 -16.41
C LEU A 78 13.11 -0.42 -15.24
N LYS A 79 12.84 0.87 -15.08
CA LYS A 79 13.41 1.71 -14.03
C LYS A 79 12.44 1.81 -12.86
N GLY A 80 12.87 1.42 -11.67
CA GLY A 80 12.16 1.72 -10.43
C GLY A 80 12.34 3.20 -10.07
N GLN A 81 11.25 3.89 -9.73
CA GLN A 81 11.25 5.27 -9.29
C GLN A 81 10.25 5.41 -8.13
N GLY A 82 10.75 5.62 -6.92
CA GLY A 82 9.96 5.59 -5.69
C GLY A 82 9.21 4.25 -5.57
N GLY A 83 7.91 4.32 -5.35
CA GLY A 83 7.04 3.15 -5.19
C GLY A 83 6.53 2.46 -6.47
N ALA A 84 6.99 2.86 -7.65
CA ALA A 84 6.51 2.35 -8.94
C ALA A 84 7.65 2.09 -9.93
N PHE A 85 7.32 1.41 -11.02
CA PHE A 85 8.21 1.15 -12.14
C PHE A 85 7.76 1.91 -13.38
N LEU A 86 8.72 2.44 -14.13
CA LEU A 86 8.53 3.06 -15.44
C LEU A 86 9.33 2.31 -16.48
N VAL A 87 8.84 2.35 -17.72
CA VAL A 87 9.51 1.72 -18.85
C VAL A 87 10.20 2.81 -19.66
N GLN A 88 11.53 2.77 -19.68
CA GLN A 88 12.36 3.60 -20.54
C GLN A 88 12.76 2.81 -21.79
N ILE A 89 12.66 3.44 -22.94
CA ILE A 89 12.91 2.84 -24.25
C ILE A 89 14.03 3.62 -24.93
N ALA A 90 15.10 2.93 -25.28
CA ALA A 90 16.09 3.45 -26.21
C ALA A 90 15.65 3.10 -27.63
N THR A 91 15.57 4.11 -28.49
CA THR A 91 15.31 3.92 -29.92
C THR A 91 16.62 3.94 -30.71
N ARG A 92 16.62 3.27 -31.86
CA ARG A 92 17.77 3.23 -32.78
C ARG A 92 18.13 4.60 -33.35
N ASN A 93 17.16 5.51 -33.41
CA ASN A 93 17.35 6.89 -33.86
C ASN A 93 18.05 7.79 -32.81
N GLY A 94 18.43 7.23 -31.66
CA GLY A 94 19.16 7.93 -30.60
C GLY A 94 18.28 8.72 -29.63
N SER A 95 16.96 8.80 -29.87
CA SER A 95 15.99 9.38 -28.95
C SER A 95 15.64 8.39 -27.84
N GLY A 96 15.64 8.85 -26.59
CA GLY A 96 15.06 8.10 -25.48
C GLY A 96 13.57 8.38 -25.40
N ALA A 97 12.79 7.39 -24.99
CA ALA A 97 11.36 7.54 -24.76
C ALA A 97 10.93 6.88 -23.45
N VAL A 98 9.81 7.33 -22.89
CA VAL A 98 9.16 6.72 -21.73
C VAL A 98 7.78 6.26 -22.16
N LEU A 99 7.42 5.04 -21.75
CA LEU A 99 6.07 4.53 -21.98
C LEU A 99 5.06 5.39 -21.23
N ALA A 100 4.09 5.92 -21.95
CA ALA A 100 3.06 6.81 -21.44
C ALA A 100 1.67 6.15 -21.48
N LYS A 101 0.70 6.79 -20.82
CA LYS A 101 -0.70 6.39 -20.88
C LYS A 101 -1.24 6.58 -22.32
N ALA A 102 -2.26 5.80 -22.71
CA ALA A 102 -2.76 5.83 -24.09
C ALA A 102 -3.31 7.20 -24.54
N ARG A 103 -3.81 8.01 -23.60
CA ARG A 103 -4.45 9.32 -23.87
C ARG A 103 -3.71 10.49 -23.24
N SER A 104 -2.49 10.30 -22.74
CA SER A 104 -1.72 11.32 -22.05
C SER A 104 -0.22 11.10 -22.23
N SER A 105 0.56 12.19 -22.25
CA SER A 105 2.03 12.14 -22.20
C SER A 105 2.57 11.75 -20.82
N GLU A 106 1.68 11.59 -19.82
CA GLU A 106 2.04 11.14 -18.49
C GLU A 106 2.65 9.73 -18.52
N PRO A 107 3.83 9.53 -17.91
CA PRO A 107 4.47 8.23 -17.83
C PRO A 107 3.57 7.16 -17.19
N ARG A 108 3.50 6.00 -17.83
CA ARG A 108 2.75 4.84 -17.33
C ARG A 108 3.52 4.22 -16.16
N ARG A 109 3.02 4.45 -14.95
CA ARG A 109 3.56 3.88 -13.72
C ARG A 109 2.96 2.50 -13.46
N PHE A 110 3.81 1.53 -13.15
CA PHE A 110 3.43 0.18 -12.78
C PHE A 110 3.75 -0.07 -11.31
N GLY A 111 2.76 -0.46 -10.51
CA GLY A 111 3.00 -0.84 -9.11
C GLY A 111 3.66 -2.22 -8.95
N ASN A 112 3.54 -3.09 -9.96
CA ASN A 112 4.11 -4.43 -9.98
C ASN A 112 5.00 -4.61 -11.23
N PRO A 113 6.28 -4.99 -11.08
CA PRO A 113 7.18 -5.17 -12.22
C PRO A 113 6.73 -6.32 -13.14
N ALA A 114 6.08 -7.36 -12.63
CA ALA A 114 5.56 -8.46 -13.44
C ALA A 114 4.49 -7.98 -14.44
N THR A 115 3.65 -7.02 -14.04
CA THR A 115 2.66 -6.42 -14.94
C THR A 115 3.33 -5.66 -16.08
N ALA A 116 4.42 -4.93 -15.79
CA ALA A 116 5.19 -4.24 -16.84
C ALA A 116 5.83 -5.25 -17.80
N MET A 117 6.39 -6.36 -17.29
CA MET A 117 6.99 -7.41 -18.12
C MET A 117 5.96 -8.11 -19.03
N ASN A 118 4.74 -8.36 -18.55
CA ASN A 118 3.68 -8.92 -19.38
C ASN A 118 3.32 -7.99 -20.54
N VAL A 119 3.16 -6.68 -20.25
CA VAL A 119 2.91 -5.68 -21.29
C VAL A 119 4.04 -5.63 -22.33
N LEU A 120 5.30 -5.70 -21.89
CA LEU A 120 6.45 -5.74 -22.81
C LEU A 120 6.47 -7.01 -23.66
N ARG A 121 6.16 -8.17 -23.06
CA ARG A 121 6.04 -9.45 -23.76
C ARG A 121 4.95 -9.40 -24.84
N ASP A 122 3.79 -8.85 -24.54
CA ASP A 122 2.67 -8.74 -25.48
C ASP A 122 3.02 -7.85 -26.69
N VAL A 123 3.93 -6.91 -26.48
CA VAL A 123 4.50 -6.04 -27.54
C VAL A 123 5.63 -6.72 -28.33
N GLY A 124 6.09 -7.90 -27.90
CA GLY A 124 7.20 -8.63 -28.52
C GLY A 124 8.59 -8.28 -27.98
N ILE A 125 8.68 -7.49 -26.90
CA ILE A 125 9.95 -7.18 -26.23
C ILE A 125 10.19 -8.22 -25.14
N THR A 126 11.07 -9.18 -25.42
CA THR A 126 11.36 -10.32 -24.54
C THR A 126 12.64 -10.14 -23.72
N ILE A 127 13.51 -9.20 -24.11
CA ILE A 127 14.78 -8.91 -23.44
C ILE A 127 14.79 -7.44 -23.03
N GLY A 128 15.24 -7.18 -21.80
CA GLY A 128 15.39 -5.82 -21.28
C GLY A 128 16.33 -5.79 -20.08
N GLN A 129 16.59 -4.58 -19.61
CA GLN A 129 17.38 -4.31 -18.41
C GLN A 129 16.44 -3.90 -17.28
N PHE A 130 16.89 -4.06 -16.04
CA PHE A 130 16.22 -3.50 -14.88
C PHE A 130 17.18 -2.54 -14.17
N ASP A 131 16.64 -1.41 -13.71
CA ASP A 131 17.35 -0.45 -12.87
C ASP A 131 16.52 -0.25 -11.60
N ALA A 132 17.05 -0.73 -10.47
CA ALA A 132 16.41 -0.63 -9.16
C ALA A 132 17.01 0.47 -8.27
N SER A 133 17.90 1.31 -8.81
CA SER A 133 18.67 2.28 -8.02
C SER A 133 17.80 3.31 -7.30
N GLU A 134 16.66 3.67 -7.89
CA GLU A 134 15.69 4.63 -7.33
C GLU A 134 14.40 3.95 -6.83
N TRP A 135 14.40 2.62 -6.67
CA TRP A 135 13.23 1.89 -6.17
C TRP A 135 13.14 1.94 -4.65
N ASN A 136 12.04 2.48 -4.13
CA ASN A 136 11.72 2.49 -2.71
C ASN A 136 10.31 1.90 -2.47
N PRO A 137 10.20 0.66 -1.96
CA PRO A 137 8.89 0.04 -1.72
C PRO A 137 8.08 0.75 -0.62
N ALA A 138 8.71 1.51 0.27
CA ALA A 138 8.02 2.26 1.32
C ALA A 138 7.24 3.48 0.77
N GLU A 139 7.66 4.02 -0.37
CA GLU A 139 6.97 5.11 -1.07
C GLU A 139 5.84 4.62 -1.99
N ARG A 140 5.60 3.30 -2.04
CA ARG A 140 4.46 2.76 -2.75
C ARG A 140 3.19 3.26 -2.08
N GLU A 141 2.41 4.03 -2.83
CA GLU A 141 1.07 4.42 -2.42
C GLU A 141 0.34 3.15 -1.97
N PRO A 142 -0.16 3.10 -0.72
CA PRO A 142 -0.94 1.98 -0.23
C PRO A 142 -2.19 1.88 -1.10
N VAL A 143 -2.12 1.04 -2.13
CA VAL A 143 -3.31 0.65 -2.86
C VAL A 143 -4.09 -0.19 -1.87
N GLU A 144 -5.10 0.39 -1.22
CA GLU A 144 -6.13 -0.37 -0.55
C GLU A 144 -6.50 -1.49 -1.51
N ARG A 145 -6.20 -2.74 -1.14
CA ARG A 145 -6.26 -3.84 -2.10
C ARG A 145 -7.68 -3.87 -2.62
N SER A 146 -7.86 -3.55 -3.90
CA SER A 146 -9.19 -3.44 -4.51
C SER A 146 -10.05 -4.70 -4.30
N SER A 147 -9.41 -5.85 -4.10
CA SER A 147 -10.04 -7.10 -3.67
C SER A 147 -10.81 -6.98 -2.35
N ASP A 148 -10.26 -6.29 -1.36
CA ASP A 148 -10.83 -6.20 -0.02
C ASP A 148 -12.08 -5.31 -0.05
N ASN A 149 -12.03 -4.21 -0.80
CA ASN A 149 -13.19 -3.34 -1.03
C ASN A 149 -14.28 -4.08 -1.83
N ARG A 150 -13.93 -4.80 -2.91
CA ARG A 150 -14.91 -5.59 -3.68
C ARG A 150 -15.54 -6.71 -2.85
N ALA A 151 -14.75 -7.40 -2.03
CA ALA A 151 -15.25 -8.45 -1.16
C ALA A 151 -16.18 -7.88 -0.07
N GLN A 152 -15.86 -6.72 0.50
CA GLN A 152 -16.74 -6.02 1.43
C GLN A 152 -18.04 -5.56 0.76
N ALA A 153 -17.97 -5.05 -0.47
CA ALA A 153 -19.16 -4.66 -1.24
C ALA A 153 -20.08 -5.86 -1.52
N LEU A 154 -19.53 -7.02 -1.89
CA LEU A 154 -20.30 -8.24 -2.09
C LEU A 154 -20.94 -8.74 -0.79
N ARG A 155 -20.20 -8.75 0.33
CA ARG A 155 -20.77 -9.14 1.64
C ARG A 155 -21.96 -8.26 2.02
N LYS A 156 -21.81 -6.93 1.90
CA LYS A 156 -22.90 -5.98 2.17
C LYS A 156 -24.11 -6.21 1.26
N ALA A 157 -23.88 -6.51 -0.02
CA ALA A 157 -24.96 -6.80 -0.96
C ALA A 157 -25.71 -8.09 -0.58
N HIS A 158 -25.00 -9.14 -0.17
CA HIS A 158 -25.62 -10.38 0.31
C HIS A 158 -26.37 -10.20 1.62
N GLU A 159 -25.79 -9.48 2.59
CA GLU A 159 -26.46 -9.16 3.87
C GLU A 159 -27.74 -8.37 3.63
N ALA A 160 -27.72 -7.36 2.75
CA ALA A 160 -28.90 -6.58 2.40
C ALA A 160 -29.96 -7.42 1.67
N ALA A 161 -29.56 -8.32 0.76
CA ALA A 161 -30.50 -9.21 0.09
C ALA A 161 -31.18 -10.17 1.08
N ALA A 162 -30.42 -10.81 1.97
CA ALA A 162 -30.96 -11.70 2.98
C ALA A 162 -31.90 -10.97 3.95
N TYR A 163 -31.53 -9.76 4.36
CA TYR A 163 -32.39 -8.93 5.22
C TYR A 163 -33.70 -8.55 4.53
N ASN A 164 -33.64 -8.17 3.25
CA ASN A 164 -34.83 -7.81 2.49
C ASN A 164 -35.76 -9.01 2.27
N GLU A 165 -35.21 -10.20 2.02
CA GLU A 165 -35.99 -11.44 1.89
C GLU A 165 -36.71 -11.78 3.20
N TRP A 166 -36.01 -11.75 4.33
CA TRP A 166 -36.61 -11.96 5.64
C TRP A 166 -37.68 -10.90 5.95
N LEU A 167 -37.39 -9.62 5.73
CA LEU A 167 -38.33 -8.53 5.99
C LEU A 167 -39.58 -8.62 5.13
N ALA A 168 -39.43 -8.99 3.85
CA ALA A 168 -40.56 -9.18 2.95
C ALA A 168 -41.45 -10.36 3.42
N ALA A 169 -40.85 -11.45 3.90
CA ALA A 169 -41.59 -12.57 4.47
C ALA A 169 -42.35 -12.16 5.75
N GLU A 170 -41.69 -11.47 6.68
CA GLU A 170 -42.31 -10.99 7.94
C GLU A 170 -43.49 -10.03 7.69
N ILE A 171 -43.33 -9.12 6.72
CA ILE A 171 -44.40 -8.21 6.30
C ILE A 171 -45.57 -9.00 5.70
N GLN A 172 -45.29 -10.00 4.88
CA GLN A 172 -46.34 -10.81 4.26
C GLN A 172 -47.09 -11.64 5.29
N GLU A 173 -46.39 -12.25 6.26
CA GLU A 173 -47.02 -12.96 7.38
C GLU A 173 -47.91 -12.04 8.21
N SER A 174 -47.50 -10.79 8.42
CA SER A 174 -48.32 -9.78 9.13
C SER A 174 -49.56 -9.35 8.32
N ILE A 175 -49.45 -9.28 6.99
CA ILE A 175 -50.58 -8.97 6.08
C ILE A 175 -51.58 -10.12 6.03
N ASP A 176 -51.08 -11.36 6.08
CA ASP A 176 -51.90 -12.58 5.98
C ASP A 176 -52.54 -12.98 7.32
N ASP A 177 -52.24 -12.29 8.44
CA ASP A 177 -52.87 -12.54 9.74
C ASP A 177 -54.38 -12.20 9.69
N PRO A 178 -55.28 -13.19 9.92
CA PRO A 178 -56.72 -12.96 9.86
C PRO A 178 -57.28 -12.19 11.07
N ARG A 179 -56.47 -11.88 12.09
CA ARG A 179 -56.92 -11.17 13.28
C ARG A 179 -57.32 -9.73 12.93
N PRO A 180 -58.39 -9.19 13.57
CA PRO A 180 -58.78 -7.81 13.37
C PRO A 180 -57.67 -6.87 13.90
N ASN A 181 -57.51 -5.74 13.22
CA ASN A 181 -56.59 -4.71 13.69
C ASN A 181 -57.07 -4.14 15.04
N ILE A 182 -56.14 -3.92 15.96
CA ILE A 182 -56.40 -3.36 17.28
C ILE A 182 -56.29 -1.83 17.24
N SER A 183 -57.07 -1.14 18.08
CA SER A 183 -57.02 0.33 18.12
C SER A 183 -55.72 0.81 18.76
N HIS A 184 -55.27 2.01 18.39
CA HIS A 184 -54.06 2.58 18.96
C HIS A 184 -54.17 2.76 20.48
N ASP A 185 -55.34 3.18 20.98
CA ASP A 185 -55.57 3.41 22.41
C ASP A 185 -55.47 2.09 23.21
N ASP A 186 -55.99 1.00 22.66
CA ASP A 186 -55.92 -0.32 23.29
C ASP A 186 -54.47 -0.84 23.35
N VAL A 187 -53.68 -0.66 22.28
CA VAL A 187 -52.24 -1.01 22.24
C VAL A 187 -51.46 -0.26 23.31
N MET A 188 -51.71 1.04 23.44
CA MET A 188 -51.01 1.88 24.41
C MET A 188 -51.37 1.49 25.84
N ALA A 189 -52.64 1.16 26.11
CA ALA A 189 -53.09 0.69 27.42
C ALA A 189 -52.46 -0.67 27.80
N GLU A 190 -52.36 -1.60 26.85
CA GLU A 190 -51.68 -2.89 27.06
C GLU A 190 -50.18 -2.71 27.32
N MET A 191 -49.51 -1.88 26.51
CA MET A 191 -48.09 -1.58 26.69
C MET A 191 -47.80 -0.89 28.04
N ASP A 192 -48.65 0.04 28.48
CA ASP A 192 -48.50 0.70 29.78
C ASP A 192 -48.66 -0.30 30.94
N ALA A 193 -49.59 -1.26 30.81
CA ALA A 193 -49.77 -2.32 31.78
C ALA A 193 -48.54 -3.24 31.87
N ASP A 194 -47.97 -3.63 30.72
CA ASP A 194 -46.76 -4.44 30.64
C ASP A 194 -45.54 -3.72 31.24
N ILE A 195 -45.37 -2.44 30.94
CA ILE A 195 -44.31 -1.61 31.52
C ILE A 195 -44.48 -1.53 33.04
N ALA A 196 -45.69 -1.28 33.53
CA ALA A 196 -45.98 -1.22 34.96
C ALA A 196 -45.68 -2.55 35.67
N ALA A 197 -46.01 -3.69 35.03
CA ALA A 197 -45.70 -5.02 35.53
C ALA A 197 -44.18 -5.26 35.62
N LEU A 198 -43.44 -4.99 34.53
CA LEU A 198 -41.99 -5.12 34.50
C LEU A 198 -41.31 -4.21 35.54
N MET A 199 -41.81 -2.99 35.74
CA MET A 199 -41.30 -2.07 36.76
C MET A 199 -41.63 -2.53 38.19
N ALA A 200 -42.79 -3.13 38.42
CA ALA A 200 -43.16 -3.69 39.72
C ALA A 200 -42.30 -4.91 40.08
N GLU A 201 -41.97 -5.76 39.11
CA GLU A 201 -41.03 -6.87 39.26
C GLU A 201 -39.59 -6.39 39.55
N HIS A 202 -39.19 -5.27 38.94
CA HIS A 202 -37.87 -4.66 39.16
C HIS A 202 -37.78 -3.77 40.41
N LYS A 203 -38.85 -3.66 41.23
CA LYS A 203 -38.83 -2.83 42.45
C LYS A 203 -37.77 -3.37 43.43
N PRO A 204 -36.68 -2.63 43.71
CA PRO A 204 -35.64 -3.12 44.60
C PRO A 204 -36.19 -3.26 46.02
N ALA A 205 -35.94 -4.41 46.66
CA ALA A 205 -36.34 -4.67 48.04
C ALA A 205 -35.88 -3.52 48.95
N ALA A 206 -36.84 -2.85 49.59
CA ALA A 206 -36.56 -1.74 50.49
C ALA A 206 -35.59 -2.18 51.59
N ARG A 207 -34.35 -1.68 51.55
CA ARG A 207 -33.36 -1.92 52.61
C ARG A 207 -33.88 -1.28 53.90
N LYS A 208 -34.26 -2.11 54.88
CA LYS A 208 -34.54 -1.67 56.26
C LYS A 208 -33.31 -0.92 56.77
N ARG A 209 -33.46 0.37 57.06
CA ARG A 209 -32.44 1.16 57.76
C ARG A 209 -32.53 0.77 59.24
N ALA A 210 -31.44 0.22 59.76
CA ALA A 210 -31.21 -0.02 61.18
C ALA A 210 -30.64 1.25 61.83
#